data_AF-A0A524AA18-F1
#
_entry.id   AF-A0A524AA18-F1
#
_cell.length_a   1.000
_cell.length_b   1.000
_cell.length_c   1.000
_cell.angle_alpha   90.00
_cell.angle_beta   90.00
_cell.angle_gamma   90.00
#
_symmetry.space_group_name_H-M   'P 1'
#
loop_
_entity.id
_entity.type
_entity.pdbx_description
1 polymer ?
#
loop_
_entity_poly.entity_id
_entity_poly.type
_entity_poly.pdbx_seq_one_letter_code
_entity_poly.pdbx_strand_id
1 'polypeptide(L)'
;MTQDSKLPEGWQTVKFGDIVRNVREAERDPLAAGLERYVGLEHIEPENLHIQEWGLIEEGTSFTQKFVKGQVLFGKRRAYQRKLAVAEFDGICSAHAMVLHAREETTSQSWYLVSA
;
A
#
# COMPACT_ATOMS: atom_id res chain seq x y z
N MET A 1 -11.77 18.62 25.50
CA MET A 1 -12.93 19.18 24.80
C MET A 1 -12.47 19.54 23.39
N THR A 2 -12.51 18.58 22.46
CA THR A 2 -12.13 18.82 21.06
C THR A 2 -13.29 19.52 20.35
N GLN A 3 -13.00 20.67 19.76
CA GLN A 3 -13.95 21.43 18.95
C GLN A 3 -14.30 20.61 17.70
N ASP A 4 -15.56 20.22 17.55
CA ASP A 4 -16.11 19.71 16.30
C ASP A 4 -16.13 20.84 15.27
N SER A 5 -15.04 20.99 14.54
CA SER A 5 -14.96 21.86 13.36
C SER A 5 -15.94 21.34 12.31
N LYS A 6 -16.90 22.18 11.92
CA LYS A 6 -17.91 21.86 10.90
C LYS A 6 -17.21 21.52 9.59
N LEU A 7 -17.42 20.31 9.06
CA LEU A 7 -16.86 19.89 7.78
C LEU A 7 -17.39 20.78 6.63
N PRO A 8 -16.60 21.02 5.58
CA PRO A 8 -17.10 21.72 4.39
C PRO A 8 -18.28 20.97 3.77
N GLU A 9 -19.14 21.70 3.07
CA GLU A 9 -20.32 21.12 2.42
C GLU A 9 -19.90 20.04 1.40
N GLY A 10 -20.55 18.86 1.47
CA GLY A 10 -20.21 17.69 0.66
C GLY A 10 -19.11 16.78 1.22
N TRP A 11 -18.49 17.12 2.35
CA TRP A 11 -17.52 16.24 3.01
C TRP A 11 -18.19 15.29 3.99
N GLN A 12 -17.84 14.01 3.89
CA GLN A 12 -18.28 12.99 4.82
C GLN A 12 -17.07 12.40 5.55
N THR A 13 -17.18 12.27 6.87
CA THR A 13 -16.24 11.46 7.65
C THR A 13 -16.51 9.98 7.37
N VAL A 14 -15.48 9.27 6.96
CA VAL A 14 -15.51 7.83 6.72
C VAL A 14 -14.36 7.17 7.46
N LYS A 15 -14.50 5.89 7.82
CA LYS A 15 -13.39 5.16 8.41
C LYS A 15 -12.43 4.73 7.29
N PHE A 16 -11.13 4.70 7.57
CA PHE A 16 -10.14 4.26 6.59
C PHE A 16 -10.44 2.89 5.97
N GLY A 17 -10.93 1.95 6.80
CA GLY A 17 -11.32 0.61 6.34
C GLY A 17 -12.57 0.56 5.44
N ASP A 18 -13.36 1.63 5.38
CA ASP A 18 -14.53 1.72 4.51
C ASP A 18 -14.11 1.99 3.06
N ILE A 19 -12.96 2.65 2.87
CA ILE A 19 -12.47 3.15 1.58
C ILE A 19 -11.21 2.44 1.07
N VAL A 20 -10.49 1.74 1.95
CA VAL A 20 -9.29 0.96 1.63
C VAL A 20 -9.45 -0.48 2.10
N ARG A 21 -9.04 -1.44 1.26
CA ARG A 21 -8.90 -2.85 1.64
C ARG A 21 -7.43 -3.26 1.73
N ASN A 22 -7.11 -4.10 2.70
CA ASN A 22 -5.82 -4.77 2.76
C ASN A 22 -5.85 -6.03 1.88
N VAL A 23 -5.00 -6.06 0.85
CA VAL A 23 -4.89 -7.19 -0.08
C VAL A 23 -3.92 -8.20 0.51
N ARG A 24 -4.33 -9.47 0.54
CA ARG A 24 -3.55 -10.59 1.09
C ARG A 24 -3.49 -11.73 0.08
N GLU A 25 -2.98 -11.40 -1.10
CA GLU A 25 -2.74 -12.37 -2.15
C GLU A 25 -1.30 -12.86 -2.06
N ALA A 26 -1.10 -14.16 -2.20
CA ALA A 26 0.22 -14.76 -2.21
C ALA A 26 0.45 -15.43 -3.56
N GLU A 27 1.60 -15.18 -4.16
CA GLU A 27 2.12 -15.87 -5.33
C GLU A 27 3.20 -16.85 -4.88
N ARG A 28 3.00 -18.14 -5.18
CA ARG A 28 3.91 -19.22 -4.76
C ARG A 28 5.02 -19.46 -5.77
N ASP A 29 4.79 -19.10 -7.03
CA ASP A 29 5.79 -19.16 -8.09
C ASP A 29 5.83 -17.81 -8.85
N PRO A 30 6.49 -16.79 -8.26
CA PRO A 30 6.49 -15.45 -8.83
C PRO A 30 7.16 -15.38 -10.21
N LEU A 31 8.20 -16.19 -10.44
CA LEU A 31 8.89 -16.26 -11.73
C LEU A 31 7.98 -16.85 -12.81
N ALA A 32 7.27 -17.94 -12.52
CA ALA A 32 6.30 -18.51 -13.46
C ALA A 32 5.11 -17.56 -13.72
N ALA A 33 4.76 -16.71 -12.75
CA ALA A 33 3.74 -15.68 -12.90
C ALA A 33 4.21 -14.43 -13.68
N GLY A 34 5.47 -14.43 -14.17
CA GLY A 34 6.04 -13.31 -14.94
C GLY A 34 6.44 -12.10 -14.09
N LEU A 35 6.60 -12.28 -12.77
CA LEU A 35 7.08 -11.23 -11.88
C LEU A 35 8.61 -11.26 -11.84
N GLU A 36 9.21 -10.07 -11.92
CA GLU A 36 10.68 -9.92 -11.93
C GLU A 36 11.21 -9.33 -10.62
N ARG A 37 10.41 -8.51 -9.94
CA ARG A 37 10.88 -7.61 -8.87
C ARG A 37 10.20 -7.89 -7.55
N TYR A 38 10.96 -7.74 -6.47
CA TYR A 38 10.42 -7.73 -5.12
C TYR A 38 10.78 -6.47 -4.34
N VAL A 39 9.90 -6.09 -3.41
CA VAL A 39 10.06 -4.90 -2.56
C VAL A 39 10.11 -5.32 -1.08
N GLY A 40 11.29 -5.22 -0.50
CA GLY A 40 11.51 -5.30 0.95
C GLY A 40 11.16 -3.97 1.64
N LEU A 41 11.10 -3.97 2.97
CA LEU A 41 10.91 -2.72 3.72
C LEU A 41 12.17 -1.84 3.70
N GLU A 42 13.32 -2.46 3.49
CA GLU A 42 14.62 -1.83 3.25
C GLU A 42 14.62 -0.97 1.99
N HIS A 43 13.85 -1.35 0.96
CA HIS A 43 13.75 -0.63 -0.31
C HIS A 43 12.76 0.55 -0.29
N ILE A 44 11.99 0.70 0.79
CA ILE A 44 11.04 1.82 0.95
C ILE A 44 11.71 2.91 1.79
N GLU A 45 11.94 4.05 1.15
CA GLU A 45 12.44 5.26 1.79
C GLU A 45 11.33 5.94 2.62
N PRO A 46 11.66 6.45 3.81
CA PRO A 46 10.78 7.34 4.55
C PRO A 46 10.39 8.57 3.74
N GLU A 47 9.11 8.97 3.81
CA GLU A 47 8.60 10.23 3.23
C GLU A 47 8.69 10.33 1.71
N ASN A 48 9.02 9.24 1.01
CA ASN A 48 9.03 9.15 -0.44
C ASN A 48 7.94 8.18 -0.91
N LEU A 49 7.04 8.66 -1.77
CA LEU A 49 5.93 7.86 -2.30
C LEU A 49 6.33 6.94 -3.45
N HIS A 50 7.53 7.08 -4.01
CA HIS A 50 8.01 6.30 -5.14
C HIS A 50 8.95 5.18 -4.70
N ILE A 51 8.88 4.05 -5.40
CA ILE A 51 9.76 2.91 -5.15
C ILE A 51 11.05 3.13 -5.95
N GLN A 52 12.12 3.55 -5.28
CA GLN A 52 13.42 3.83 -5.92
C GLN A 52 14.31 2.59 -6.02
N GLU A 53 14.13 1.63 -5.12
CA GLU A 53 14.92 0.40 -5.04
C GLU A 53 14.02 -0.84 -5.06
N TRP A 54 14.55 -1.93 -5.58
CA TRP A 54 13.92 -3.25 -5.55
C TRP A 54 14.99 -4.34 -5.71
N GLY A 55 14.67 -5.54 -5.25
CA GLY A 55 15.47 -6.73 -5.53
C GLY A 55 14.89 -7.52 -6.70
N LEU A 56 15.71 -8.38 -7.30
CA LEU A 56 15.28 -9.27 -8.36
C LEU A 56 14.87 -10.63 -7.79
N ILE A 57 13.74 -11.16 -8.25
CA ILE A 57 13.22 -12.44 -7.76
C ILE A 57 14.17 -13.59 -8.14
N GLU A 58 14.84 -13.49 -9.29
CA GLU A 58 15.82 -14.48 -9.76
C GLU A 58 17.04 -14.61 -8.85
N GLU A 59 17.39 -13.57 -8.09
CA GLU A 59 18.49 -13.59 -7.10
C GLU A 59 18.11 -14.37 -5.82
N GLY A 60 16.84 -14.77 -5.70
CA GLY A 60 16.31 -15.58 -4.62
C GLY A 60 15.66 -14.74 -3.52
N THR A 61 14.37 -15.00 -3.27
CA THR A 61 13.63 -14.40 -2.16
C THR A 61 12.65 -15.40 -1.55
N SER A 62 12.33 -15.21 -0.27
CA SER A 62 11.30 -15.98 0.44
C SER A 62 9.93 -15.29 0.41
N PHE A 63 9.85 -14.12 -0.21
CA PHE A 63 8.63 -13.34 -0.26
C PHE A 63 7.62 -13.96 -1.22
N THR A 64 6.36 -13.91 -0.83
CA THR A 64 5.24 -14.46 -1.62
C THR A 64 4.08 -13.49 -1.70
N GLN A 65 4.02 -12.45 -0.85
CA GLN A 65 2.88 -11.53 -0.83
C GLN A 65 2.88 -10.66 -2.08
N LYS A 66 1.89 -10.86 -2.95
CA LYS A 66 1.77 -10.16 -4.23
C LYS A 66 1.22 -8.75 -4.05
N PHE A 67 1.71 -7.83 -4.87
CA PHE A 67 1.11 -6.53 -5.12
C PHE A 67 1.01 -6.29 -6.62
N VAL A 68 0.10 -5.41 -7.01
CA VAL A 68 -0.05 -4.94 -8.38
C VAL A 68 0.06 -3.42 -8.44
N LYS A 69 0.39 -2.91 -9.62
CA LYS A 69 0.51 -1.48 -9.91
C LYS A 69 -0.73 -0.71 -9.43
N GLY A 70 -0.49 0.45 -8.81
CA GLY A 70 -1.50 1.33 -8.24
C GLY A 70 -1.89 0.99 -6.79
N GLN A 71 -1.42 -0.13 -6.23
CA GLN A 71 -1.58 -0.43 -4.80
C GLN A 71 -0.54 0.31 -3.97
N VAL A 72 -0.81 0.47 -2.67
CA VAL A 72 0.10 1.12 -1.72
C VAL A 72 0.77 0.04 -0.85
N LEU A 73 2.09 0.12 -0.73
CA LEU A 73 2.90 -0.69 0.16
C LEU A 73 3.19 0.10 1.43
N PHE A 74 2.71 -0.38 2.57
CA PHE A 74 2.87 0.29 3.86
C PHE A 74 3.64 -0.59 4.86
N GLY A 75 4.71 -0.05 5.46
CA GLY A 75 5.44 -0.74 6.52
C GLY A 75 4.63 -0.87 7.80
N LYS A 76 4.08 -2.06 8.10
CA LYS A 76 3.26 -2.30 9.30
C LYS A 76 4.04 -2.10 10.59
N ARG A 77 5.29 -2.58 10.61
CA ARG A 77 6.18 -2.43 11.75
C ARG A 77 6.80 -1.04 11.71
N ARG A 78 6.91 -0.40 12.88
CA ARG A 78 7.53 0.92 13.03
C ARG A 78 6.90 1.97 12.09
N ALA A 79 5.57 2.06 12.08
CA ALA A 79 4.80 3.00 11.26
C ALA A 79 5.25 4.47 11.39
N TYR A 80 5.86 4.85 12.52
CA TYR A 80 6.47 6.17 12.72
C TYR A 80 7.61 6.49 11.72
N GLN A 81 8.22 5.47 11.09
CA GLN A 81 9.22 5.64 10.04
C GLN A 81 8.62 6.11 8.72
N ARG A 82 7.28 6.17 8.60
CA ARG A 82 6.58 6.69 7.40
C ARG A 82 7.04 6.03 6.11
N LYS A 83 7.34 4.73 6.19
CA LYS A 83 7.69 3.90 5.03
C LYS A 83 6.43 3.52 4.29
N LEU A 84 6.11 4.28 3.25
CA LEU A 84 4.95 4.10 2.41
C LEU A 84 5.30 4.46 0.98
N ALA A 85 5.00 3.58 0.03
CA ALA A 85 5.18 3.85 -1.39
C ALA A 85 4.00 3.33 -2.23
N VAL A 86 3.77 3.96 -3.37
CA VAL A 86 2.82 3.50 -4.39
C VAL A 86 3.55 2.52 -5.31
N ALA A 87 2.95 1.36 -5.55
CA ALA A 87 3.46 0.38 -6.49
C ALA A 87 3.33 0.91 -7.93
N GLU A 88 4.45 1.15 -8.59
CA GLU A 88 4.50 1.61 -9.99
C GLU A 88 4.56 0.44 -10.99
N PHE A 89 4.75 -0.78 -10.48
CA PHE A 89 4.85 -2.05 -11.21
C PHE A 89 4.19 -3.19 -10.40
N ASP A 90 4.14 -4.39 -11.00
CA ASP A 90 3.64 -5.60 -10.35
C ASP A 90 4.80 -6.40 -9.74
N GLY A 91 4.59 -7.01 -8.57
CA GLY A 91 5.66 -7.76 -7.91
C GLY A 91 5.23 -8.45 -6.63
N ILE A 92 6.22 -8.89 -5.85
CA ILE A 92 6.02 -9.45 -4.51
C ILE A 92 6.72 -8.60 -3.45
N CYS A 93 6.21 -8.59 -2.23
CA CYS A 93 6.75 -7.77 -1.15
C CYS A 93 6.95 -8.57 0.13
N SER A 94 7.73 -7.99 1.04
CA SER A 94 7.94 -8.55 2.37
C SER A 94 6.61 -8.78 3.11
N ALA A 95 6.51 -9.88 3.86
CA ALA A 95 5.38 -10.17 4.73
C ALA A 95 5.16 -9.12 5.85
N HIS A 96 6.11 -8.20 6.04
CA HIS A 96 5.97 -7.08 6.96
C HIS A 96 5.37 -5.81 6.31
N ALA A 97 5.23 -5.79 4.99
CA ALA A 97 4.46 -4.79 4.28
C ALA A 97 2.96 -5.13 4.31
N MET A 98 2.13 -4.10 4.35
CA MET A 98 0.70 -4.18 4.09
C MET A 98 0.45 -3.67 2.68
N VAL A 99 -0.14 -4.51 1.83
CA VAL A 99 -0.63 -4.10 0.52
C VAL A 99 -2.03 -3.52 0.68
N LEU A 100 -2.22 -2.29 0.24
CA LEU A 100 -3.46 -1.54 0.39
C LEU A 100 -3.99 -1.16 -0.98
N HIS A 101 -5.29 -1.32 -1.18
CA HIS A 101 -5.97 -0.97 -2.41
C HIS A 101 -7.21 -0.13 -2.11
N ALA A 102 -7.37 0.97 -2.83
CA ALA A 102 -8.55 1.82 -2.73
C ALA A 102 -9.78 1.08 -3.29
N ARG A 103 -10.95 1.28 -2.70
CA ARG A 103 -12.20 0.74 -3.25
C ARG A 103 -12.74 1.69 -4.31
N GLU A 104 -13.01 1.17 -5.51
CA GLU A 104 -13.46 1.97 -6.66
C GLU A 104 -14.75 2.75 -6.40
N GLU A 105 -15.67 2.20 -5.60
CA GLU A 105 -16.96 2.84 -5.25
C GLU A 105 -16.78 4.19 -4.53
N THR A 106 -15.63 4.43 -3.91
CA THR A 106 -15.35 5.66 -3.15
C THR A 106 -14.68 6.73 -4.02
N THR A 107 -13.81 6.36 -4.95
CA THR A 107 -12.95 7.34 -5.64
C THR A 107 -13.71 8.22 -6.64
N SER A 108 -14.94 7.87 -7.01
CA SER A 108 -15.55 8.43 -8.22
C SER A 108 -16.33 9.74 -8.07
N GLN A 109 -16.72 10.23 -6.89
CA GLN A 109 -17.59 11.44 -6.80
C GLN A 109 -17.55 12.25 -5.47
N SER A 110 -16.64 12.02 -4.51
CA SER A 110 -16.65 12.80 -3.25
C SER A 110 -15.28 12.91 -2.58
N TRP A 111 -15.04 14.05 -1.91
CA TRP A 111 -13.85 14.28 -1.09
C TRP A 111 -14.10 13.73 0.31
N TYR A 112 -13.21 12.87 0.80
CA TYR A 112 -13.35 12.21 2.10
C TYR A 112 -12.27 12.69 3.07
N LEU A 113 -12.68 12.98 4.31
CA LEU A 113 -11.75 13.14 5.42
C LEU A 113 -11.58 11.78 6.10
N VAL A 114 -10.35 11.28 6.16
CA VAL A 114 -10.01 10.07 6.91
C VAL A 114 -9.67 10.46 8.34
N SER A 115 -10.54 10.10 9.30
CA SER A 115 -10.25 10.27 10.72
C SER A 115 -9.43 9.08 11.25
N ALA A 116 -8.37 9.37 12.00
CA ALA A 116 -7.52 8.38 12.69
C ALA A 116 -8.19 7.80 13.94
#